data_AF-A0A7X6UPP0-F1
#
_entry.id   AF-A0A7X6UPP0-F1
#
_cell.length_a   1.000
_cell.length_b   1.000
_cell.length_c   1.000
_cell.angle_alpha   90.00
_cell.angle_beta   90.00
_cell.angle_gamma   90.00
#
_symmetry.space_group_name_H-M   'P 1'
#
loop_
_entity.id
_entity.type
_entity.pdbx_description
1 polymer ?
#
loop_
_entity_poly.entity_id
_entity_poly.type
_entity_poly.pdbx_seq_one_letter_code
_entity_poly.pdbx_strand_id
1 'polypeptide(L)'
;MQSPVILTFVEKKMRPAVYRYMVAHTSTFSMGMGVVIAISLTLLFLHGEGALVPDIGVWLWILVATIPAGLIGLIFGVIVIWQILLSYPAARIQGWPFKVGDEVVILTGRHKNTTRIYEIWEERGQVRVDLGEALKQEVKDVFCAVEVCRKRNSEPAGGAYVSPVASDPSAHP
;
A
#
# COMPACT_ATOMS: atom_id res chain seq x y z
N MET A 1 -25.02 42.47 21.76
CA MET A 1 -23.85 42.41 20.86
C MET A 1 -23.05 41.18 21.24
N GLN A 2 -23.19 40.09 20.49
CA GLN A 2 -22.43 38.84 20.70
C GLN A 2 -21.28 38.81 19.69
N SER A 3 -20.04 38.79 20.17
CA SER A 3 -18.85 38.56 19.34
C SER A 3 -18.78 37.10 18.89
N PRO A 4 -18.43 36.81 17.63
CA PRO A 4 -18.18 35.46 17.18
C PRO A 4 -16.81 34.97 17.68
N VAL A 5 -16.83 33.88 18.44
CA VAL A 5 -15.64 33.12 18.84
C VAL A 5 -15.10 32.42 17.59
N ILE A 6 -14.01 32.96 17.03
CA ILE A 6 -13.24 32.31 15.97
C ILE A 6 -12.49 31.13 16.59
N LEU A 7 -13.13 29.96 16.61
CA LEU A 7 -12.49 28.68 16.85
C LEU A 7 -11.50 28.41 15.71
N THR A 8 -10.26 28.82 15.92
CA THR A 8 -9.11 28.41 15.11
C THR A 8 -8.87 26.93 15.37
N PHE A 9 -9.58 26.08 14.62
CA PHE A 9 -9.28 24.66 14.54
C PHE A 9 -7.90 24.53 13.90
N VAL A 10 -6.86 24.48 14.73
CA VAL A 10 -5.52 24.09 14.31
C VAL A 10 -5.66 22.66 13.79
N GLU A 11 -5.75 22.52 12.47
CA GLU A 11 -5.78 21.25 11.78
C GLU A 11 -4.47 20.53 12.10
N LYS A 12 -4.51 19.67 13.12
CA LYS A 12 -3.36 18.84 13.50
C LYS A 12 -3.10 17.92 12.32
N LYS A 13 -2.16 18.32 11.45
CA LYS A 13 -1.66 17.55 10.31
C LYS A 13 -1.05 16.25 10.83
N MET A 14 -1.89 15.25 11.06
CA MET A 14 -1.46 13.96 11.57
C MET A 14 -0.73 13.24 10.45
N ARG A 15 0.57 13.01 10.67
CA ARG A 15 1.41 12.24 9.76
C ARG A 15 1.01 10.77 9.92
N PRO A 16 0.64 10.07 8.84
CA PRO A 16 0.45 8.63 8.91
C PRO A 16 1.75 7.97 9.42
N ALA A 17 1.60 6.94 10.25
CA ALA A 17 2.74 6.21 10.79
C ALA A 17 3.64 5.67 9.65
N VAL A 18 4.96 5.77 9.82
CA VAL A 18 5.97 5.50 8.78
C VAL A 18 5.79 4.14 8.11
N TYR A 19 5.35 3.12 8.87
CA TYR A 19 5.09 1.79 8.33
C TYR A 19 4.03 1.78 7.22
N ARG A 20 3.00 2.65 7.28
CA ARG A 20 1.97 2.75 6.23
C ARG A 20 2.55 3.30 4.93
N TYR A 21 3.55 4.16 5.05
CA TYR A 21 4.30 4.72 3.93
C TYR A 21 5.17 3.66 3.24
N MET A 22 5.81 2.80 4.03
CA MET A 22 6.55 1.64 3.52
C MET A 22 5.63 0.65 2.82
N VAL A 23 4.45 0.39 3.42
CA VAL A 23 3.42 -0.47 2.83
C VAL A 23 2.91 0.11 1.50
N ALA A 24 2.91 1.41 1.29
CA ALA A 24 2.52 2.00 0.00
C ALA A 24 3.59 1.85 -1.10
N HIS A 25 4.85 1.57 -0.75
CA HIS A 25 5.97 1.34 -1.70
C HIS A 25 6.34 -0.15 -1.84
N THR A 26 5.45 -1.04 -1.42
CA THR A 26 5.67 -2.49 -1.45
C THR A 26 5.81 -3.05 -2.86
N SER A 27 5.34 -2.35 -3.89
CA SER A 27 5.60 -2.69 -5.29
C SER A 27 7.09 -2.65 -5.63
N THR A 28 7.83 -1.64 -5.15
CA THR A 28 9.29 -1.52 -5.36
C THR A 28 10.05 -2.61 -4.59
N PHE A 29 9.59 -2.92 -3.37
CA PHE A 29 10.16 -4.02 -2.59
C PHE A 29 9.95 -5.37 -3.28
N SER A 30 8.76 -5.58 -3.84
CA SER A 30 8.38 -6.77 -4.60
C SER A 30 9.23 -6.96 -5.85
N MET A 31 9.48 -5.88 -6.61
CA MET A 31 10.38 -5.90 -7.77
C MET A 31 11.79 -6.34 -7.36
N GLY A 32 12.35 -5.75 -6.31
CA GLY A 32 13.69 -6.10 -5.82
C GLY A 32 13.78 -7.57 -5.39
N MET A 33 12.78 -8.05 -4.66
CA MET A 33 12.72 -9.45 -4.21
C MET A 33 12.62 -10.42 -5.39
N GLY A 34 11.81 -10.10 -6.42
CA GLY A 34 11.69 -10.92 -7.63
C GLY A 34 13.01 -11.06 -8.40
N VAL A 35 13.78 -9.96 -8.52
CA VAL A 35 15.11 -9.98 -9.14
C VAL A 35 16.08 -10.86 -8.35
N VAL A 36 16.13 -10.71 -7.02
CA VAL A 36 17.02 -11.50 -6.16
C VAL A 36 16.71 -12.99 -6.25
N ILE A 37 15.41 -13.36 -6.24
CA ILE A 37 14.98 -14.75 -6.38
C ILE A 37 15.38 -15.31 -7.74
N ALA A 38 15.13 -14.59 -8.83
CA ALA A 38 15.46 -15.06 -10.17
C ALA A 38 16.97 -15.27 -10.34
N ILE A 39 17.80 -14.31 -9.91
CA ILE A 39 19.26 -14.43 -9.97
C ILE A 39 19.74 -15.60 -9.10
N SER A 40 19.19 -15.76 -7.90
CA SER A 40 19.57 -16.86 -7.00
C SER A 40 19.22 -18.23 -7.60
N LEU A 41 18.04 -18.36 -8.23
CA LEU A 41 17.64 -19.59 -8.92
C LEU A 41 18.54 -19.90 -10.11
N THR A 42 18.90 -18.90 -10.91
CA THR A 42 19.85 -19.07 -12.01
C THR A 42 21.20 -19.57 -11.51
N LEU A 43 21.74 -18.98 -10.44
CA LEU A 43 23.00 -19.40 -9.84
C LEU A 43 22.94 -20.81 -9.25
N LEU A 44 21.83 -21.18 -8.60
CA LEU A 44 21.63 -22.54 -8.08
C LEU A 44 21.55 -23.58 -9.22
N PHE A 45 20.89 -23.24 -10.32
CA PHE A 45 20.80 -24.12 -11.50
C PHE A 45 22.19 -24.33 -12.13
N LEU A 46 22.95 -23.25 -12.32
CA LEU A 46 24.35 -23.30 -12.79
C LEU A 46 25.27 -24.11 -11.85
N HIS A 47 25.04 -24.03 -10.54
CA HIS A 47 25.74 -24.85 -9.56
C HIS A 47 25.39 -26.33 -9.67
N GLY A 48 24.11 -26.66 -9.86
CA GLY A 48 23.64 -28.04 -10.05
C GLY A 48 24.25 -28.70 -11.29
N GLU A 49 24.50 -27.94 -12.35
CA GLU A 49 25.13 -28.44 -13.58
C GLU A 49 26.67 -28.47 -13.52
N GLY A 50 27.28 -28.03 -12.41
CA GLY A 50 28.73 -27.95 -12.29
C GLY A 50 29.38 -26.90 -13.21
N ALA A 51 28.59 -25.98 -13.76
CA ALA A 51 29.03 -24.95 -14.70
C ALA A 51 29.74 -23.76 -14.04
N LEU A 52 29.86 -23.75 -12.70
CA LEU A 52 30.65 -22.78 -11.93
C LEU A 52 32.15 -23.11 -12.02
N VAL A 53 32.69 -23.09 -13.23
CA VAL A 53 34.12 -23.18 -13.48
C VAL A 53 34.72 -21.78 -13.34
N PRO A 54 35.86 -21.60 -12.66
CA PRO A 54 36.53 -20.30 -12.54
C PRO A 54 37.23 -19.92 -13.85
N ASP A 55 36.45 -19.77 -14.91
CA ASP A 55 36.88 -19.30 -16.22
C ASP A 55 36.27 -17.92 -16.50
N ILE A 56 37.10 -16.98 -16.98
CA ILE A 56 36.68 -15.60 -17.20
C ILE A 56 35.57 -15.49 -18.26
N GLY A 57 35.58 -16.38 -19.27
CA GLY A 57 34.55 -16.45 -20.29
C GLY A 57 33.23 -16.91 -19.71
N VAL A 58 33.26 -17.91 -18.84
CA VAL A 58 32.06 -18.39 -18.11
C VAL A 58 31.45 -17.28 -17.25
N TRP A 59 32.27 -16.52 -16.51
CA TRP A 59 31.79 -15.37 -15.73
C TRP A 59 31.12 -14.29 -16.59
N LEU A 60 31.67 -14.02 -17.78
CA LEU A 60 31.10 -13.04 -18.70
C LEU A 60 29.74 -13.50 -19.24
N TRP A 61 29.60 -14.79 -19.55
CA TRP A 61 28.31 -15.38 -19.93
C TRP A 61 27.29 -15.39 -18.79
N ILE A 62 27.70 -15.66 -17.56
CA ILE A 62 26.83 -15.58 -16.37
C ILE A 62 26.31 -14.14 -16.16
N LEU A 63 27.17 -13.13 -16.34
CA LEU A 63 26.79 -11.72 -16.29
C LEU A 63 25.78 -11.34 -17.39
N VAL A 64 25.98 -11.85 -18.60
CA VAL A 64 25.03 -11.63 -19.70
C VAL A 64 23.70 -12.34 -19.42
N ALA A 65 23.72 -13.56 -18.88
CA ALA A 65 22.52 -14.34 -18.56
C ALA A 65 21.73 -13.78 -17.36
N THR A 66 22.37 -13.04 -16.45
CA THR A 66 21.69 -12.41 -15.31
C THR A 66 20.80 -11.24 -15.72
N ILE A 67 21.06 -10.59 -16.86
CA ILE A 67 20.24 -9.49 -17.38
C ILE A 67 18.80 -9.96 -17.72
N PRO A 68 18.59 -10.99 -18.58
CA PRO A 68 17.25 -11.49 -18.87
C PRO A 68 16.63 -12.16 -17.64
N ALA A 69 17.40 -12.85 -16.80
CA ALA A 69 16.88 -13.42 -15.54
C ALA A 69 16.36 -12.34 -14.60
N GLY A 70 17.07 -11.22 -14.46
CA GLY A 70 16.64 -10.06 -13.70
C GLY A 70 15.37 -9.41 -14.28
N LEU A 71 15.26 -9.28 -15.60
CA LEU A 71 14.05 -8.79 -16.26
C LEU A 71 12.83 -9.70 -15.98
N ILE A 72 13.01 -11.01 -16.09
CA ILE A 72 11.97 -11.99 -15.75
C ILE A 72 11.60 -11.88 -14.28
N GLY A 73 12.60 -11.79 -13.38
CA GLY A 73 12.39 -11.60 -11.95
C GLY A 73 11.63 -10.32 -11.62
N LEU A 74 11.87 -9.23 -12.36
CA LEU A 74 11.14 -7.98 -12.23
C LEU A 74 9.66 -8.16 -12.60
N ILE A 75 9.37 -8.76 -13.75
CA ILE A 75 8.00 -9.05 -14.19
C ILE A 75 7.30 -9.96 -13.18
N PHE A 76 7.97 -11.02 -12.72
CA PHE A 76 7.45 -11.96 -11.74
C PHE A 76 7.20 -11.29 -10.38
N GLY A 77 8.09 -10.39 -9.96
CA GLY A 77 7.92 -9.59 -8.75
C GLY A 77 6.70 -8.66 -8.82
N VAL A 78 6.43 -8.05 -9.97
CA VAL A 78 5.27 -7.15 -10.15
C VAL A 78 3.95 -7.91 -10.31
N ILE A 79 3.97 -9.09 -10.92
CA ILE A 79 2.73 -9.82 -11.18
C ILE A 79 2.41 -10.75 -10.01
N VAL A 80 3.35 -11.61 -9.62
CA VAL A 80 3.08 -12.70 -8.67
C VAL A 80 3.21 -12.21 -7.24
N ILE A 81 4.37 -11.67 -6.88
CA ILE A 81 4.64 -11.28 -5.50
C ILE A 81 3.75 -10.10 -5.09
N TRP A 82 3.61 -9.11 -5.98
CA TRP A 82 2.81 -7.93 -5.70
C TRP A 82 1.30 -8.23 -5.70
N GLN A 83 0.74 -8.74 -6.80
CA GLN A 83 -0.72 -8.91 -6.88
C GLN A 83 -1.25 -10.04 -6.02
N ILE A 84 -0.52 -11.15 -5.89
CA ILE A 84 -1.05 -12.34 -5.22
C ILE A 84 -0.70 -12.33 -3.73
N LEU A 85 0.53 -11.96 -3.37
CA LEU A 85 1.02 -12.12 -1.99
C LEU A 85 0.90 -10.84 -1.16
N LEU A 86 1.17 -9.67 -1.74
CA LEU A 86 1.32 -8.43 -0.96
C LEU A 86 0.14 -7.46 -1.06
N SER A 87 -0.57 -7.41 -2.18
CA SER A 87 -1.64 -6.42 -2.42
C SER A 87 -2.76 -6.48 -1.39
N TYR A 88 -3.30 -7.68 -1.14
CA TYR A 88 -4.42 -7.90 -0.22
C TYR A 88 -4.09 -7.57 1.24
N PRO A 89 -3.02 -8.12 1.85
CA PRO A 89 -2.67 -7.76 3.22
C PRO A 89 -2.27 -6.29 3.36
N ALA A 90 -1.58 -5.71 2.35
CA ALA A 90 -1.25 -4.28 2.35
C ALA A 90 -2.52 -3.42 2.35
N ALA A 91 -3.51 -3.74 1.52
CA ALA A 91 -4.78 -3.01 1.46
C ALA A 91 -5.56 -3.13 2.78
N ARG A 92 -5.56 -4.32 3.41
CA ARG A 92 -6.17 -4.55 4.72
C ARG A 92 -5.57 -3.66 5.81
N ILE A 93 -4.24 -3.52 5.84
CA ILE A 93 -3.54 -2.65 6.81
C ILE A 93 -3.97 -1.18 6.65
N GLN A 94 -4.34 -0.77 5.44
CA GLN A 94 -4.75 0.60 5.14
C GLN A 94 -6.24 0.88 5.39
N GLY A 95 -7.03 -0.16 5.63
CA GLY A 95 -8.45 -0.05 6.00
C GLY A 95 -9.42 -0.64 4.97
N TRP A 96 -8.93 -1.41 3.98
CA TRP A 96 -9.79 -2.12 3.02
C TRP A 96 -10.72 -3.14 3.71
N PRO A 97 -11.99 -3.29 3.28
CA PRO A 97 -12.65 -2.63 2.14
C PRO A 97 -13.12 -1.20 2.43
N PHE A 98 -12.98 -0.31 1.45
CA PHE A 98 -13.46 1.08 1.51
C PHE A 98 -14.95 1.20 1.14
N LYS A 99 -15.57 2.32 1.49
CA LYS A 99 -16.93 2.69 1.09
C LYS A 99 -16.93 4.10 0.48
N VAL A 100 -17.87 4.35 -0.44
CA VAL A 100 -18.10 5.71 -0.95
C VAL A 100 -18.50 6.62 0.22
N GLY A 101 -17.88 7.79 0.29
CA GLY A 101 -18.02 8.75 1.40
C GLY A 101 -16.94 8.63 2.48
N ASP A 102 -16.13 7.56 2.49
CA ASP A 102 -15.04 7.41 3.46
C ASP A 102 -14.01 8.55 3.34
N GLU A 103 -13.60 9.11 4.48
CA GLU A 103 -12.43 9.99 4.54
C GLU A 103 -11.15 9.18 4.52
N VAL A 104 -10.31 9.45 3.52
CA VAL A 104 -9.02 8.80 3.32
C VAL A 104 -7.90 9.81 3.24
N VAL A 105 -6.72 9.39 3.66
CA VAL A 105 -5.47 10.14 3.51
C VAL A 105 -4.68 9.49 2.39
N ILE A 106 -4.34 10.27 1.37
CA ILE A 106 -3.49 9.81 0.28
C ILE A 106 -2.06 9.70 0.81
N LEU A 107 -1.46 8.52 0.69
CA LEU A 107 -0.12 8.22 1.16
C LEU A 107 0.94 8.50 0.10
N THR A 108 0.65 8.36 -1.18
CA THR A 108 1.66 8.45 -2.27
C THR A 108 1.45 9.68 -3.16
N GLY A 109 2.49 10.06 -3.92
CA GLY A 109 2.39 11.12 -4.93
C GLY A 109 2.37 12.57 -4.39
N ARG A 110 1.92 13.49 -5.26
CA ARG A 110 1.98 14.95 -5.06
C ARG A 110 0.89 15.47 -4.11
N HIS A 111 -0.20 14.72 -3.94
CA HIS A 111 -1.40 15.15 -3.22
C HIS A 111 -1.55 14.45 -1.86
N LYS A 112 -0.62 14.70 -0.92
CA LYS A 112 -0.63 14.09 0.43
C LYS A 112 -1.63 14.77 1.37
N ASN A 113 -2.90 14.78 0.98
CA ASN A 113 -4.00 15.43 1.70
C ASN A 113 -5.07 14.42 2.13
N THR A 114 -5.92 14.85 3.05
CA THR A 114 -7.16 14.14 3.41
C THR A 114 -8.23 14.50 2.39
N THR A 115 -8.94 13.50 1.88
CA THR A 115 -10.03 13.66 0.91
C THR A 115 -11.07 12.56 1.11
N ARG A 116 -12.16 12.58 0.33
CA ARG A 116 -13.24 11.59 0.39
C ARG A 116 -13.27 10.73 -0.86
N ILE A 117 -13.57 9.46 -0.67
CA ILE A 117 -13.85 8.55 -1.79
C ILE A 117 -15.22 8.89 -2.36
N TYR A 118 -15.32 9.09 -3.67
CA TYR A 118 -16.60 9.29 -4.34
C TYR A 118 -16.98 8.12 -5.26
N GLU A 119 -16.00 7.32 -5.69
CA GLU A 119 -16.23 6.16 -6.55
C GLU A 119 -15.22 5.05 -6.23
N ILE A 120 -15.65 3.78 -6.31
CA ILE A 120 -14.81 2.60 -6.08
C ILE A 120 -14.87 1.70 -7.30
N TRP A 121 -13.71 1.30 -7.80
CA TRP A 121 -13.56 0.33 -8.88
C TRP A 121 -13.10 -1.00 -8.29
N GLU A 122 -14.04 -1.78 -7.77
CA GLU A 122 -13.77 -3.05 -7.09
C GLU A 122 -13.02 -4.04 -7.98
N GLU A 123 -13.40 -4.15 -9.26
CA GLU A 123 -12.74 -5.04 -10.23
C GLU A 123 -11.24 -4.76 -10.41
N ARG A 124 -10.81 -3.52 -10.15
CA ARG A 124 -9.42 -3.07 -10.32
C ARG A 124 -8.70 -2.84 -8.99
N GLY A 125 -9.40 -2.98 -7.86
CA GLY A 125 -8.87 -2.61 -6.53
C GLY A 125 -8.44 -1.14 -6.45
N GLN A 126 -9.15 -0.27 -7.17
CA GLN A 126 -8.85 1.17 -7.27
C GLN A 126 -9.98 2.00 -6.66
N VAL A 127 -9.65 3.18 -6.16
CA VAL A 127 -10.61 4.15 -5.63
C VAL A 127 -10.38 5.52 -6.25
N ARG A 128 -11.46 6.27 -6.42
CA ARG A 128 -11.41 7.67 -6.87
C ARG A 128 -11.75 8.59 -5.72
N VAL A 129 -10.92 9.61 -5.57
CA VAL A 129 -11.00 10.53 -4.43
C VAL A 129 -11.20 11.96 -4.90
N ASP A 130 -11.92 12.75 -4.11
CA ASP A 130 -12.31 14.09 -4.51
C ASP A 130 -11.16 15.09 -4.38
N LEU A 131 -10.41 15.29 -5.47
CA LEU A 131 -9.31 16.27 -5.56
C LEU A 131 -9.69 17.54 -6.34
N GLY A 132 -10.99 17.70 -6.65
CA GLY A 132 -11.50 18.79 -7.47
C GLY A 132 -11.65 18.42 -8.96
N GLU A 133 -12.51 19.16 -9.64
CA GLU A 133 -13.02 18.83 -10.98
C GLU A 133 -11.92 18.74 -12.06
N ALA A 134 -10.87 19.57 -11.97
CA ALA A 134 -9.77 19.52 -12.92
C ALA A 134 -9.03 18.17 -12.92
N LEU A 135 -8.79 17.60 -11.73
CA LEU A 135 -8.08 16.32 -11.60
C LEU A 135 -8.99 15.12 -11.93
N LYS A 136 -10.31 15.26 -11.77
CA LYS A 136 -11.30 14.27 -12.22
C LYS A 136 -11.35 14.15 -13.74
N GLN A 137 -11.29 15.28 -14.46
CA GLN A 137 -11.28 15.30 -15.92
C GLN A 137 -10.00 14.66 -16.49
N GLU A 138 -8.86 14.85 -15.82
CA GLU A 138 -7.58 14.25 -16.20
C GLU A 138 -7.40 12.81 -15.68
N VAL A 139 -8.38 12.26 -14.95
CA VAL A 139 -8.32 10.91 -14.34
C VAL A 139 -7.07 10.74 -13.46
N LYS A 140 -6.59 11.83 -12.85
CA LYS A 140 -5.46 11.85 -11.90
C LYS A 140 -5.91 11.68 -10.46
N ASP A 141 -7.18 11.37 -10.27
CA ASP A 141 -7.86 11.19 -9.00
C ASP A 141 -8.06 9.71 -8.63
N VAL A 142 -7.50 8.80 -9.43
CA VAL A 142 -7.54 7.34 -9.21
C VAL A 142 -6.31 6.89 -8.44
N PHE A 143 -6.52 6.17 -7.36
CA PHE A 143 -5.47 5.61 -6.50
C PHE A 143 -5.72 4.13 -6.25
N CYS A 144 -4.64 3.36 -6.09
CA CYS A 144 -4.77 1.97 -5.66
C CYS A 144 -5.20 1.92 -4.18
N ALA A 145 -5.89 0.86 -3.77
CA ALA A 145 -6.31 0.67 -2.37
C ALA A 145 -5.15 0.69 -1.36
N VAL A 146 -3.93 0.40 -1.82
CA VAL A 146 -2.67 0.44 -1.04
C VAL A 146 -1.97 1.80 -1.07
N GLU A 147 -2.55 2.80 -1.72
CA GLU A 147 -2.03 4.17 -1.78
C GLU A 147 -2.84 5.14 -0.92
N VAL A 148 -3.99 4.70 -0.40
CA VAL A 148 -4.91 5.50 0.39
C VAL A 148 -5.20 4.82 1.72
N CYS A 149 -5.30 5.59 2.79
CA CYS A 149 -5.55 5.04 4.11
C CYS A 149 -6.78 5.66 4.76
N ARG A 150 -7.70 4.82 5.26
CA ARG A 150 -8.88 5.31 5.97
C ARG A 150 -8.47 6.10 7.21
N LYS A 151 -9.03 7.31 7.34
CA LYS A 151 -8.87 8.14 8.52
C LYS A 151 -9.65 7.51 9.68
N ARG A 152 -8.96 7.17 10.77
CA ARG A 152 -9.55 6.45 11.93
C ARG A 152 -10.67 7.23 12.67
N ASN A 153 -10.93 8.49 12.31
CA ASN A 153 -11.99 9.30 12.91
C ASN A 153 -13.34 9.20 12.17
N SER A 154 -13.42 8.48 11.06
CA SER A 154 -14.69 8.00 10.52
C SER A 154 -14.91 6.59 11.07
N GLU A 155 -15.66 6.53 12.17
CA GLU A 155 -16.10 5.31 12.84
C GLU A 155 -16.63 4.29 11.81
N PRO A 156 -16.11 3.06 11.77
CA PRO A 156 -16.75 2.00 11.01
C PRO A 156 -18.08 1.66 11.69
N ALA A 157 -19.20 2.09 11.10
CA ALA A 157 -20.48 1.43 11.29
C ALA A 157 -20.33 -0.02 10.77
N GLY A 158 -19.90 -0.93 11.65
CA GLY A 158 -19.62 -2.32 11.29
C GLY A 158 -18.49 -2.91 12.12
N GLY A 159 -18.66 -2.91 13.44
CA GLY A 159 -17.72 -3.50 14.37
C GLY A 159 -18.18 -3.24 15.78
N ALA A 160 -19.32 -3.82 16.15
CA ALA A 160 -19.75 -3.89 17.53
C ALA A 160 -18.70 -4.69 18.32
N TYR A 161 -17.65 -4.01 18.77
CA TYR A 161 -16.97 -4.38 19.99
C TYR A 161 -17.98 -4.10 21.10
N VAL A 162 -18.72 -5.14 21.47
CA VAL A 162 -19.33 -5.22 22.79
C VAL A 162 -18.16 -5.21 23.77
N SER A 163 -17.82 -4.02 24.27
CA SER A 163 -16.98 -3.91 25.44
C SER A 163 -17.70 -4.68 26.56
N PRO A 164 -17.04 -5.61 27.27
CA PRO A 164 -17.61 -6.16 28.47
C PRO A 164 -17.87 -4.97 29.39
N VAL A 165 -19.14 -4.78 29.77
CA VAL A 165 -19.53 -3.89 30.86
C VAL A 165 -18.64 -4.26 32.04
N ALA A 166 -17.73 -3.35 32.39
CA ALA A 166 -17.05 -3.41 33.67
C ALA A 166 -18.16 -3.34 34.72
N SER A 167 -18.40 -4.47 35.38
CA SER A 167 -19.26 -4.56 36.55
C SER A 167 -18.76 -3.55 37.57
N ASP A 168 -19.53 -2.49 37.77
CA ASP A 168 -19.37 -1.53 38.85
C ASP A 168 -19.83 -2.19 40.17
N PRO A 169 -18.94 -2.45 41.13
CA PRO A 169 -19.31 -2.97 42.44
C PRO A 169 -19.46 -1.79 43.41
N SER A 170 -20.39 -0.87 43.16
CA SER A 170 -20.62 0.25 44.08
C SER A 170 -21.96 0.96 43.90
N ALA A 171 -23.04 0.35 44.42
CA ALA A 171 -24.22 1.06 44.93
C ALA A 171 -25.09 0.06 45.72
N HIS A 172 -24.85 -0.09 47.04
CA HIS A 172 -25.57 0.57 48.16
C HIS A 172 -26.99 0.01 48.38
N PRO A 173 -27.58 0.04 49.58
CA PRO A 173 -27.05 0.22 50.95
C PRO A 173 -27.30 -0.99 51.88
#